data_AF-A0A357HDE4-F1
#
_entry.id   AF-A0A357HDE4-F1
#
_cell.length_a   1.000
_cell.length_b   1.000
_cell.length_c   1.000
_cell.angle_alpha   90.00
_cell.angle_beta   90.00
_cell.angle_gamma   90.00
#
_symmetry.space_group_name_H-M   'P 1'
#
loop_
_entity.id
_entity.type
_entity.pdbx_description
1 polymer ?
#
loop_
_entity_poly.entity_id
_entity_poly.type
_entity_poly.pdbx_seq_one_letter_code
_entity_poly.pdbx_strand_id
1 'polypeptide(L)'
;VYCSDAGTPGISDPGALLVKEAIDNNIRVTALPGPCALITALVISGLDTADFAFYGFLSDRSGARRTMLQEVSRVEIPIIFYESPVRVIETLKDMYEILGDRKFALLRELTKVNEEAIRGTLADYQTIDPQSIRGECVICVDGYKPDVSGNLERIKDLFKIHTRNGISASVSAKVIAEELGLRKNEVYRIVQKLSEER
;
A
#
# COMPACT_ATOMS: atom_id res chain seq x y z
N VAL A 1 -5.19 -9.99 -33.02
CA VAL A 1 -4.32 -10.02 -31.83
C VAL A 1 -4.09 -8.58 -31.41
N TYR A 2 -4.29 -8.26 -30.14
CA TYR A 2 -4.02 -6.92 -29.59
C TYR A 2 -2.77 -7.01 -28.72
N CYS A 3 -1.87 -6.05 -28.89
CA CYS A 3 -0.67 -5.88 -28.09
C CYS A 3 -0.57 -4.41 -27.67
N SER A 4 -0.20 -4.17 -26.42
CA SER A 4 0.27 -2.87 -25.95
C SER A 4 1.75 -2.69 -26.33
N ASP A 5 2.28 -1.48 -26.16
CA ASP A 5 3.71 -1.20 -26.36
C ASP A 5 4.60 -2.01 -25.39
N ALA A 6 4.10 -2.28 -24.17
CA ALA A 6 4.79 -3.07 -23.17
C ALA A 6 3.83 -3.79 -22.19
N GLY A 7 4.32 -4.88 -21.62
CA GLY A 7 3.66 -5.58 -20.51
C GLY A 7 2.46 -6.43 -20.91
N THR A 8 1.46 -6.47 -20.03
CA THR A 8 0.23 -7.25 -20.21
C THR A 8 -0.86 -6.34 -20.79
N PRO A 9 -1.34 -6.58 -22.02
CA PRO A 9 -2.36 -5.74 -22.64
C PRO A 9 -3.66 -5.71 -21.83
N GLY A 10 -4.28 -4.55 -21.74
CA GLY A 10 -5.49 -4.27 -20.95
C GLY A 10 -5.22 -3.77 -19.53
N ILE A 11 -3.96 -3.63 -19.10
CA ILE A 11 -3.59 -3.10 -17.78
C ILE A 11 -2.93 -1.73 -17.97
N SER A 12 -3.62 -0.68 -17.52
CA SER A 12 -3.19 0.72 -17.71
C SER A 12 -3.00 1.12 -19.17
N ASP A 13 -3.73 0.47 -20.08
CA ASP A 13 -3.78 0.76 -21.52
C ASP A 13 -5.23 0.64 -22.06
N PRO A 14 -5.51 1.07 -23.30
CA PRO A 14 -6.87 1.06 -23.87
C PRO A 14 -7.49 -0.32 -24.12
N GLY A 15 -6.72 -1.41 -24.02
CA GLY A 15 -7.14 -2.77 -24.35
C GLY A 15 -8.34 -3.28 -23.56
N ALA A 16 -8.55 -2.77 -22.34
CA ALA A 16 -9.73 -3.12 -21.53
C ALA A 16 -11.05 -2.71 -22.22
N LEU A 17 -11.07 -1.60 -22.95
CA LEU A 17 -12.26 -1.16 -23.70
C LEU A 17 -12.58 -2.12 -24.85
N LEU A 18 -11.54 -2.59 -25.56
CA LEU A 18 -11.69 -3.57 -26.65
C LEU A 18 -12.20 -4.92 -26.13
N VAL A 19 -11.63 -5.40 -25.01
CA VAL A 19 -12.06 -6.65 -24.38
C VAL A 19 -13.53 -6.57 -23.95
N LYS A 20 -13.94 -5.44 -23.34
CA LYS A 20 -15.33 -5.23 -22.94
C LYS A 20 -16.28 -5.30 -24.13
N GLU A 21 -16.00 -4.54 -25.19
CA GLU A 21 -16.82 -4.53 -26.41
C GLU A 21 -16.91 -5.92 -27.05
N ALA A 22 -15.81 -6.68 -27.08
CA ALA A 22 -15.82 -8.04 -27.59
C ALA A 22 -16.74 -8.96 -26.76
N ILE A 23 -16.68 -8.87 -25.43
CA ILE A 23 -17.54 -9.66 -24.53
C ILE A 23 -19.01 -9.29 -24.74
N ASP A 24 -19.33 -7.99 -24.83
CA ASP A 24 -20.71 -7.48 -25.02
C ASP A 24 -21.31 -7.99 -26.36
N ASN A 25 -20.46 -8.29 -27.35
CA ASN A 25 -20.85 -8.87 -28.63
C ASN A 25 -20.72 -10.41 -28.69
N ASN A 26 -20.59 -11.10 -27.54
CA ASN A 26 -20.42 -12.55 -27.44
C ASN A 26 -19.20 -13.09 -28.23
N ILE A 27 -18.17 -12.28 -28.40
CA ILE A 27 -16.91 -12.68 -29.05
C ILE A 27 -16.01 -13.32 -27.99
N ARG A 28 -15.49 -14.51 -28.28
CA ARG A 28 -14.54 -15.21 -27.41
C ARG A 28 -13.24 -14.39 -27.28
N VAL A 29 -12.90 -14.04 -26.04
CA VAL A 29 -11.60 -13.44 -25.69
C VAL A 29 -10.69 -14.50 -25.06
N THR A 30 -9.39 -14.44 -25.35
CA THR A 30 -8.38 -15.29 -24.72
C THR A 30 -7.14 -14.44 -24.45
N ALA A 31 -6.62 -14.52 -23.23
CA ALA A 31 -5.43 -13.78 -22.80
C ALA A 31 -4.25 -14.75 -22.65
N LEU A 32 -3.07 -14.32 -23.07
CA LEU A 32 -1.83 -15.06 -22.84
C LEU A 32 -1.18 -14.55 -21.54
N PRO A 33 -0.65 -15.43 -20.67
CA PRO A 33 0.18 -15.00 -19.57
C PRO A 33 1.45 -14.34 -20.13
N GLY A 34 2.00 -13.36 -19.41
CA GLY A 34 3.15 -12.61 -19.88
C GLY A 34 3.71 -11.63 -18.86
N PRO A 35 4.69 -10.80 -19.29
CA PRO A 35 5.34 -9.82 -18.44
C PRO A 35 4.35 -8.80 -17.87
N CYS A 36 4.48 -8.49 -16.59
CA CYS A 36 3.68 -7.45 -15.93
C CYS A 36 4.57 -6.69 -14.93
N ALA A 37 4.82 -5.40 -15.19
CA ALA A 37 5.77 -4.61 -14.42
C ALA A 37 5.40 -4.55 -12.93
N LEU A 38 4.12 -4.39 -12.57
CA LEU A 38 3.67 -4.38 -11.18
C LEU A 38 3.96 -5.70 -10.43
N ILE A 39 3.82 -6.84 -11.11
CA ILE A 39 4.06 -8.16 -10.51
C ILE A 39 5.56 -8.35 -10.30
N THR A 40 6.37 -8.08 -11.33
CA THR A 40 7.83 -8.12 -11.23
C THR A 40 8.32 -7.18 -10.13
N ALA A 41 7.75 -5.98 -10.05
CA ALA A 41 8.09 -4.99 -9.03
C ALA A 41 7.79 -5.49 -7.62
N LEU A 42 6.59 -6.03 -7.39
CA LEU A 42 6.19 -6.54 -6.09
C LEU A 42 7.11 -7.69 -5.63
N VAL A 43 7.43 -8.64 -6.52
CA VAL A 43 8.32 -9.77 -6.22
C VAL A 43 9.70 -9.27 -5.78
N ILE A 44 10.25 -8.26 -6.45
CA ILE A 44 11.57 -7.72 -6.16
C ILE A 44 11.52 -6.73 -4.96
N SER A 45 10.35 -6.15 -4.63
CA SER A 45 10.21 -5.15 -3.56
C SER A 45 10.62 -5.65 -2.17
N GLY A 46 10.45 -6.95 -1.90
CA GLY A 46 10.63 -7.55 -0.57
C GLY A 46 9.46 -7.31 0.39
N LEU A 47 8.32 -6.81 -0.11
CA LEU A 47 7.07 -6.71 0.63
C LEU A 47 6.29 -8.03 0.61
N ASP A 48 5.21 -8.09 1.40
CA ASP A 48 4.28 -9.22 1.34
C ASP A 48 3.65 -9.32 -0.06
N THR A 49 3.43 -10.54 -0.51
CA THR A 49 2.90 -10.85 -1.84
C THR A 49 1.61 -11.68 -1.79
N ALA A 50 1.14 -12.02 -0.58
CA ALA A 50 -0.09 -12.79 -0.39
C ALA A 50 -1.32 -12.02 -0.91
N ASP A 51 -1.45 -10.76 -0.49
CA ASP A 51 -2.49 -9.84 -0.91
C ASP A 51 -1.86 -8.49 -1.24
N PHE A 52 -2.30 -7.85 -2.33
CA PHE A 52 -1.86 -6.51 -2.71
C PHE A 52 -2.94 -5.80 -3.53
N ALA A 53 -2.85 -4.47 -3.59
CA ALA A 53 -3.70 -3.65 -4.43
C ALA A 53 -2.87 -2.84 -5.42
N PHE A 54 -3.31 -2.80 -6.68
CA PHE A 54 -2.71 -1.97 -7.72
C PHE A 54 -3.64 -0.80 -8.06
N TYR A 55 -3.07 0.41 -8.05
CA TYR A 55 -3.83 1.66 -8.24
C TYR A 55 -3.47 2.39 -9.54
N GLY A 56 -2.67 1.79 -10.42
CA GLY A 56 -2.28 2.43 -11.67
C GLY A 56 -1.41 3.67 -11.43
N PHE A 57 -1.69 4.74 -12.18
CA PHE A 57 -1.00 6.01 -12.05
C PHE A 57 -1.76 6.97 -11.14
N LEU A 58 -1.04 7.68 -10.28
CA LEU A 58 -1.60 8.80 -9.55
C LEU A 58 -1.84 10.01 -10.45
N SER A 59 -2.81 10.86 -10.08
CA SER A 59 -3.08 12.13 -10.76
C SER A 59 -1.84 13.02 -10.81
N ASP A 60 -1.68 13.74 -11.92
CA ASP A 60 -0.66 14.80 -12.08
C ASP A 60 -0.94 16.04 -11.23
N ARG A 61 -2.22 16.35 -11.03
CA ARG A 61 -2.66 17.43 -10.14
C ARG A 61 -2.46 17.04 -8.68
N SER A 62 -1.64 17.81 -7.97
CA SER A 62 -1.28 17.57 -6.56
C SER A 62 -2.49 17.36 -5.64
N GLY A 63 -3.52 18.22 -5.71
CA GLY A 63 -4.71 18.08 -4.85
C GLY A 63 -5.46 16.75 -5.06
N ALA A 64 -5.63 16.34 -6.32
CA ALA A 64 -6.28 15.07 -6.64
C ALA A 64 -5.39 13.86 -6.25
N ARG A 65 -4.08 13.95 -6.47
CA ARG A 65 -3.12 12.92 -6.02
C ARG A 65 -3.18 12.71 -4.51
N ARG A 66 -3.15 13.79 -3.73
CA ARG A 66 -3.25 13.73 -2.27
C ARG A 66 -4.59 13.14 -1.81
N THR A 67 -5.68 13.46 -2.51
CA THR A 67 -7.00 12.86 -2.24
C THR A 67 -6.98 11.34 -2.45
N MET A 68 -6.43 10.87 -3.58
CA MET A 68 -6.26 9.44 -3.85
C MET A 68 -5.39 8.76 -2.77
N LEU A 69 -4.31 9.42 -2.32
CA LEU A 69 -3.45 8.89 -1.25
C LEU A 69 -4.17 8.79 0.10
N GLN A 70 -5.09 9.72 0.39
CA GLN A 70 -5.91 9.66 1.61
C GLN A 70 -6.87 8.47 1.59
N GLU A 71 -7.47 8.17 0.43
CA GLU A 71 -8.39 7.02 0.26
C GLU A 71 -7.70 5.69 0.55
N VAL A 72 -6.41 5.57 0.24
CA VAL A 72 -5.62 4.35 0.47
C VAL A 72 -4.82 4.35 1.78
N SER A 73 -4.91 5.43 2.56
CA SER A 73 -4.11 5.63 3.79
C SER A 73 -4.37 4.59 4.88
N ARG A 74 -5.45 3.82 4.83
CA ARG A 74 -5.75 2.76 5.80
C ARG A 74 -5.74 1.36 5.20
N VAL A 75 -5.34 1.21 3.94
CA VAL A 75 -5.21 -0.10 3.30
C VAL A 75 -4.09 -0.87 3.98
N GLU A 76 -4.43 -2.03 4.55
CA GLU A 76 -3.51 -2.83 5.39
C GLU A 76 -2.63 -3.81 4.60
N ILE A 77 -2.80 -3.88 3.28
CA ILE A 77 -2.01 -4.69 2.35
C ILE A 77 -1.10 -3.79 1.50
N PRO A 78 -0.01 -4.31 0.93
CA PRO A 78 0.83 -3.57 0.00
C PRO A 78 0.04 -2.92 -1.14
N ILE A 79 0.41 -1.68 -1.46
CA ILE A 79 -0.18 -0.87 -2.52
C ILE A 79 0.88 -0.53 -3.57
N ILE A 80 0.50 -0.65 -4.85
CA ILE A 80 1.43 -0.51 -5.98
C ILE A 80 0.94 0.59 -6.92
N PHE A 81 1.86 1.44 -7.34
CA PHE A 81 1.62 2.52 -8.29
C PHE A 81 2.66 2.50 -9.41
N TYR A 82 2.24 2.87 -10.62
CA TYR A 82 3.15 3.33 -11.66
C TYR A 82 3.37 4.84 -11.51
N GLU A 83 4.59 5.29 -11.80
CA GLU A 83 4.92 6.71 -11.68
C GLU A 83 5.94 7.16 -12.73
N SER A 84 5.84 8.42 -13.11
CA SER A 84 6.80 9.08 -13.99
C SER A 84 8.08 9.43 -13.23
N PRO A 85 9.26 9.28 -13.86
CA PRO A 85 10.54 9.60 -13.23
C PRO A 85 10.65 11.09 -12.85
N VAL A 86 9.90 11.96 -13.55
CA VAL A 86 9.89 13.41 -13.30
C VAL A 86 9.11 13.77 -12.02
N ARG A 87 8.10 12.97 -11.66
CA ARG A 87 7.19 13.25 -10.55
C ARG A 87 7.44 12.39 -9.31
N VAL A 88 8.27 11.36 -9.41
CA VAL A 88 8.38 10.33 -8.37
C VAL A 88 8.80 10.90 -7.01
N ILE A 89 9.70 11.89 -6.97
CA ILE A 89 10.14 12.49 -5.71
C ILE A 89 9.02 13.30 -5.04
N GLU A 90 8.26 14.08 -5.82
CA GLU A 90 7.09 14.80 -5.31
C GLU A 90 6.02 13.81 -4.81
N THR A 91 5.84 12.70 -5.52
CA THR A 91 4.90 11.65 -5.18
C THR A 91 5.30 10.93 -3.88
N LEU A 92 6.58 10.58 -3.73
CA LEU A 92 7.10 9.96 -2.50
C LEU A 92 6.99 10.92 -1.30
N LYS A 93 7.20 12.22 -1.51
CA LYS A 93 6.96 13.23 -0.49
C LYS A 93 5.50 13.26 -0.05
N ASP A 94 4.55 13.33 -0.99
CA ASP A 94 3.11 13.29 -0.68
C ASP A 94 2.71 11.98 0.02
N MET A 95 3.29 10.85 -0.40
CA MET A 95 3.10 9.55 0.24
C MET A 95 3.60 9.56 1.69
N TYR A 96 4.81 10.07 1.95
CA TYR A 96 5.33 10.19 3.31
C TYR A 96 4.43 11.05 4.21
N GLU A 97 3.99 12.21 3.71
CA GLU A 97 3.13 13.13 4.47
C GLU A 97 1.75 12.55 4.80
N ILE A 98 1.19 11.69 3.94
CA ILE A 98 -0.19 11.19 4.06
C ILE A 98 -0.24 9.76 4.62
N LEU A 99 0.64 8.89 4.14
CA LEU A 99 0.67 7.47 4.51
C LEU A 99 1.51 7.23 5.77
N GLY A 100 2.36 8.19 6.14
CA GLY A 100 3.37 8.08 7.19
C GLY A 100 4.61 7.32 6.73
N ASP A 101 5.48 6.98 7.68
CA ASP A 101 6.77 6.36 7.40
C ASP A 101 6.69 4.83 7.18
N ARG A 102 6.08 4.43 6.06
CA ARG A 102 5.93 3.00 5.71
C ARG A 102 7.16 2.48 4.99
N LYS A 103 7.39 1.17 5.08
CA LYS A 103 8.33 0.51 4.18
C LYS A 103 7.89 0.72 2.73
N PHE A 104 8.85 0.98 1.85
CA PHE A 104 8.59 1.12 0.43
C PHE A 104 9.73 0.54 -0.41
N ALA A 105 9.45 0.35 -1.69
CA ALA A 105 10.43 0.11 -2.72
C ALA A 105 10.11 0.96 -3.96
N LEU A 106 11.10 1.68 -4.48
CA LEU A 106 11.08 2.30 -5.79
C LEU A 106 11.88 1.42 -6.75
N LEU A 107 11.21 0.84 -7.73
CA LEU A 107 11.82 -0.01 -8.75
C LEU A 107 11.83 0.71 -10.09
N ARG A 108 12.96 0.61 -10.78
CA ARG A 108 13.21 1.36 -11.99
C ARG A 108 13.85 0.51 -13.06
N GLU A 109 13.48 0.80 -14.31
CA GLU A 109 14.08 0.18 -15.49
C GLU A 109 14.09 -1.36 -15.39
N LEU A 110 13.00 -1.93 -14.88
CA LEU A 110 12.85 -3.37 -14.67
C LEU A 110 13.20 -4.15 -15.94
N THR A 111 13.97 -5.21 -15.78
CA THR A 111 14.53 -6.12 -16.80
C THR A 111 15.58 -5.51 -17.74
N LYS A 112 15.92 -4.22 -17.59
CA LYS A 112 16.92 -3.52 -18.42
C LYS A 112 18.29 -3.52 -17.75
N VAL A 113 19.32 -3.06 -18.48
CA VAL A 113 20.72 -3.00 -18.01
C VAL A 113 20.86 -2.16 -16.72
N ASN A 114 20.05 -1.12 -16.58
CA ASN A 114 20.06 -0.20 -15.44
C ASN A 114 18.94 -0.51 -14.43
N GLU A 115 18.51 -1.78 -14.31
CA GLU A 115 17.52 -2.19 -13.31
C GLU A 115 18.01 -1.83 -11.90
N GLU A 116 17.17 -1.13 -11.13
CA GLU A 116 17.47 -0.72 -9.77
C GLU A 116 16.24 -0.86 -8.87
N ALA A 117 16.46 -1.30 -7.64
CA ALA A 117 15.44 -1.37 -6.59
C ALA A 117 15.93 -0.67 -5.33
N ILE A 118 15.47 0.57 -5.13
CA ILE A 118 15.73 1.37 -3.93
C ILE A 118 14.70 0.96 -2.88
N ARG A 119 15.15 0.51 -1.70
CA ARG A 119 14.28 0.05 -0.62
C ARG A 119 14.60 0.81 0.66
N GLY A 120 13.58 1.01 1.47
CA GLY A 120 13.72 1.69 2.75
C GLY A 120 12.36 1.98 3.35
N THR A 121 12.27 3.13 3.99
CA THR A 121 11.08 3.73 4.55
C THR A 121 10.72 4.98 3.75
N LEU A 122 9.46 5.39 3.74
CA LEU A 122 9.03 6.54 2.95
C LEU A 122 9.82 7.80 3.31
N ALA A 123 10.32 7.96 4.54
CA ALA A 123 11.22 9.04 4.95
C ALA A 123 12.52 9.12 4.13
N ASP A 124 13.01 7.98 3.63
CA ASP A 124 14.24 7.89 2.82
C ASP A 124 14.09 8.55 1.44
N TYR A 125 12.90 9.03 1.06
CA TYR A 125 12.72 9.79 -0.19
C TYR A 125 13.68 10.97 -0.33
N GLN A 126 14.12 11.55 0.79
CA GLN A 126 15.03 12.70 0.84
C GLN A 126 16.46 12.34 0.41
N THR A 127 16.85 11.07 0.50
CA THR A 127 18.20 10.62 0.13
C THR A 127 18.30 10.25 -1.36
N ILE A 128 17.18 10.21 -2.08
CA ILE A 128 17.14 9.84 -3.49
C ILE A 128 17.45 11.08 -4.33
N ASP A 129 18.53 11.03 -5.12
CA ASP A 129 18.86 12.09 -6.07
C ASP A 129 17.82 12.13 -7.21
N PRO A 130 17.01 13.20 -7.35
CA PRO A 130 16.02 13.31 -8.43
C PRO A 130 16.65 13.22 -9.83
N GLN A 131 17.91 13.65 -9.99
CA GLN A 131 18.60 13.62 -11.28
C GLN A 131 19.05 12.23 -11.70
N SER A 132 19.20 11.33 -10.74
CA SER A 132 19.45 9.91 -11.02
C SER A 132 18.22 9.21 -11.62
N ILE A 133 17.03 9.83 -11.54
CA ILE A 133 15.76 9.23 -11.93
C ILE A 133 15.43 9.42 -13.40
N ARG A 134 15.36 8.31 -14.11
CA ARG A 134 15.16 8.14 -15.55
C ARG A 134 14.38 6.86 -15.79
N GLY A 135 13.67 6.82 -16.92
CA GLY A 135 12.96 5.63 -17.37
C GLY A 135 11.65 5.38 -16.62
N GLU A 136 11.22 4.13 -16.58
CA GLU A 136 9.93 3.73 -15.99
C GLU A 136 10.09 3.43 -14.50
N CYS A 137 9.14 3.87 -13.68
CA CYS A 137 9.15 3.67 -12.23
C CYS A 137 7.90 2.94 -11.74
N VAL A 138 8.10 2.01 -10.81
CA VAL A 138 7.05 1.35 -10.04
C VAL A 138 7.32 1.60 -8.56
N ILE A 139 6.34 2.09 -7.82
CA ILE A 139 6.41 2.32 -6.38
C ILE A 139 5.56 1.24 -5.70
N CYS A 140 6.18 0.48 -4.80
CA CYS A 140 5.49 -0.44 -3.91
C CYS A 140 5.57 0.12 -2.48
N VAL A 141 4.44 0.26 -1.79
CA VAL A 141 4.39 0.74 -0.41
C VAL A 141 3.71 -0.32 0.45
N ASP A 142 4.27 -0.61 1.64
CA ASP A 142 3.70 -1.56 2.58
C ASP A 142 2.34 -1.09 3.10
N GLY A 143 1.54 -2.05 3.56
CA GLY A 143 0.24 -1.79 4.14
C GLY A 143 0.31 -0.94 5.40
N TYR A 144 -0.78 -0.25 5.70
CA TYR A 144 -0.99 0.42 6.97
C TYR A 144 -0.91 -0.58 8.12
N LYS A 145 -0.06 -0.27 9.10
CA LYS A 145 0.05 -1.02 10.35
C LYS A 145 -0.36 -0.08 11.48
N PRO A 146 -1.44 -0.38 12.21
CA PRO A 146 -1.83 0.42 13.36
C PRO A 146 -0.69 0.51 14.37
N ASP A 147 -0.37 1.72 14.85
CA ASP A 147 0.64 1.90 15.88
C ASP A 147 0.08 1.52 17.25
N VAL A 148 0.24 0.24 17.57
CA VAL A 148 -0.15 -0.31 18.87
C VAL A 148 0.77 0.20 19.98
N SER A 149 2.07 0.37 19.69
CA SER A 149 3.07 0.82 20.66
C SER A 149 2.81 2.23 21.18
N GLY A 150 2.53 3.19 20.29
CA GLY A 150 2.21 4.57 20.67
C GLY A 150 0.91 4.69 21.48
N ASN A 151 0.03 3.69 21.38
CA ASN A 151 -1.24 3.65 22.11
C ASN A 151 -1.19 2.82 23.40
N LEU A 152 -0.05 2.21 23.76
CA LEU A 152 0.01 1.25 24.87
C LEU A 152 -0.48 1.82 26.20
N GLU A 153 -0.08 3.05 26.54
CA GLU A 153 -0.50 3.67 27.82
C GLU A 153 -1.99 4.03 27.81
N ARG A 154 -2.50 4.50 26.66
CA ARG A 154 -3.93 4.77 26.49
C ARG A 154 -4.78 3.50 26.59
N ILE A 155 -4.30 2.39 26.00
CA ILE A 155 -4.93 1.06 26.11
C ILE A 155 -5.02 0.65 27.59
N LYS A 156 -3.93 0.81 28.36
CA LYS A 156 -3.92 0.49 29.80
C LYS A 156 -4.93 1.34 30.58
N ASP A 157 -4.99 2.63 30.33
CA ASP A 157 -5.89 3.54 31.04
C ASP A 157 -7.36 3.24 30.75
N LEU A 158 -7.72 3.06 29.48
CA LEU A 158 -9.08 2.67 29.10
C LEU A 158 -9.45 1.29 29.68
N PHE A 159 -8.53 0.33 29.66
CA PHE A 159 -8.76 -0.99 30.26
C PHE A 159 -9.00 -0.92 31.77
N LYS A 160 -8.24 -0.09 32.51
CA LYS A 160 -8.47 0.15 33.94
C LYS A 160 -9.87 0.73 34.20
N ILE A 161 -10.31 1.70 33.40
CA ILE A 161 -11.66 2.29 33.51
C ILE A 161 -12.73 1.23 33.25
N HIS A 162 -12.62 0.48 32.15
CA HIS A 162 -13.58 -0.56 31.81
C HIS A 162 -13.68 -1.65 32.88
N THR A 163 -12.55 -2.05 33.46
CA THR A 163 -12.57 -3.06 34.52
C THR A 163 -13.22 -2.54 35.81
N ARG A 164 -13.01 -1.27 36.17
CA ARG A 164 -13.71 -0.64 37.31
C ARG A 164 -15.24 -0.63 37.11
N ASN A 165 -15.68 -0.58 35.86
CA ASN A 165 -17.09 -0.63 35.48
C ASN A 165 -17.60 -2.07 35.26
N GLY A 166 -16.83 -3.10 35.62
CA GLY A 166 -17.24 -4.51 35.50
C GLY A 166 -17.29 -5.06 34.07
N ILE A 167 -16.70 -4.37 33.09
CA ILE A 167 -16.65 -4.82 31.70
C ILE A 167 -15.59 -5.92 31.57
N SER A 168 -15.94 -7.03 30.91
CA SER A 168 -15.01 -8.14 30.68
C SER A 168 -13.83 -7.75 29.79
N ALA A 169 -12.70 -8.43 29.96
CA ALA A 169 -11.48 -8.20 29.18
C ALA A 169 -11.71 -8.29 27.65
N SER A 170 -12.50 -9.27 27.20
CA SER A 170 -12.81 -9.45 25.77
C SER A 170 -13.64 -8.31 25.19
N VAL A 171 -14.66 -7.85 25.94
CA VAL A 171 -15.51 -6.72 25.53
C VAL A 171 -14.71 -5.43 25.56
N SER A 172 -13.91 -5.21 26.61
CA SER A 172 -13.04 -4.05 26.73
C SER A 172 -12.04 -3.96 25.58
N ALA A 173 -11.42 -5.09 25.18
CA ALA A 173 -10.48 -5.10 24.06
C ALA A 173 -11.15 -4.71 22.73
N LYS A 174 -12.40 -5.12 22.51
CA LYS A 174 -13.17 -4.71 21.33
C LYS A 174 -13.43 -3.20 21.33
N VAL A 175 -13.93 -2.66 22.44
CA VAL A 175 -14.26 -1.23 22.55
C VAL A 175 -13.01 -0.36 22.39
N ILE A 176 -11.90 -0.72 23.04
CA ILE A 176 -10.63 0.02 22.94
C ILE A 176 -10.07 -0.05 21.51
N ALA A 177 -10.15 -1.21 20.87
CA ALA A 177 -9.70 -1.37 19.49
C ALA A 177 -10.50 -0.48 18.52
N GLU A 178 -11.82 -0.41 18.69
CA GLU A 178 -12.69 0.48 17.91
C GLU A 178 -12.40 1.96 18.19
N GLU A 179 -12.24 2.36 19.46
CA GLU A 179 -11.94 3.74 19.86
C GLU A 179 -10.59 4.23 19.32
N LEU A 180 -9.56 3.37 19.35
CA LEU A 180 -8.20 3.73 18.96
C LEU A 180 -7.86 3.37 17.50
N GLY A 181 -8.79 2.78 16.76
CA GLY A 181 -8.57 2.33 15.38
C GLY A 181 -7.47 1.26 15.25
N LEU A 182 -7.36 0.38 16.24
CA LEU A 182 -6.37 -0.69 16.31
C LEU A 182 -7.00 -2.05 15.97
N ARG A 183 -6.18 -3.05 15.61
CA ARG A 183 -6.70 -4.40 15.40
C ARG A 183 -7.10 -5.03 16.72
N LYS A 184 -8.33 -5.56 16.77
CA LYS A 184 -8.88 -6.25 17.96
C LYS A 184 -7.93 -7.31 18.52
N ASN A 185 -7.31 -8.12 17.67
CA ASN A 185 -6.41 -9.19 18.08
C ASN A 185 -5.10 -8.68 18.72
N GLU A 186 -4.68 -7.45 18.40
CA GLU A 186 -3.51 -6.82 18.99
C GLU A 186 -3.85 -6.25 20.37
N VAL A 187 -4.95 -5.51 20.46
CA VAL A 187 -5.44 -4.97 21.74
C VAL A 187 -5.82 -6.09 22.71
N TYR A 188 -6.46 -7.16 22.23
CA TYR A 188 -6.84 -8.31 23.05
C TYR A 188 -5.62 -8.99 23.70
N ARG A 189 -4.53 -9.17 22.96
CA ARG A 189 -3.28 -9.73 23.51
C ARG A 189 -2.70 -8.87 24.62
N ILE A 190 -2.77 -7.54 24.49
CA ILE A 190 -2.30 -6.60 25.52
C ILE A 190 -3.20 -6.67 26.75
N VAL A 191 -4.52 -6.56 26.55
CA VAL A 191 -5.52 -6.60 27.62
C VAL A 191 -5.47 -7.92 28.39
N GLN A 192 -5.28 -9.04 27.70
CA GLN A 192 -5.14 -10.35 28.32
C GLN A 192 -3.93 -10.40 29.26
N LYS A 193 -2.75 -9.97 28.81
CA LYS A 193 -1.56 -9.88 29.68
C LYS A 193 -1.80 -9.00 30.92
N LEU A 194 -2.44 -7.83 30.74
CA LEU A 194 -2.77 -6.92 31.85
C LEU A 194 -3.78 -7.52 32.85
N SER A 195 -4.59 -8.48 32.43
CA SER A 195 -5.52 -9.20 33.31
C SER A 195 -4.87 -10.33 34.09
N GLU A 196 -3.80 -10.92 33.54
CA GLU A 196 -3.00 -11.99 34.17
C GLU A 196 -1.98 -11.44 35.19
N GLU A 197 -1.59 -10.16 35.09
CA GLU A 197 -0.69 -9.46 36.01
C GLU A 197 -1.37 -8.91 37.28
N ARG A 198 -2.66 -9.21 37.49
CA ARG A 198 -3.45 -8.82 38.67
C ARG A 198 -3.59 -9.97 39.66
#